data_AF-A0A534V1D8-F1
#
_entry.id   AF-A0A534V1D8-F1
#
_cell.length_a   1.000
_cell.length_b   1.000
_cell.length_c   1.000
_cell.angle_alpha   90.00
_cell.angle_beta   90.00
_cell.angle_gamma   90.00
#
_symmetry.space_group_name_H-M   'P 1'
#
loop_
_entity.id
_entity.type
_entity.pdbx_description
1 polymer ?
#
loop_
_entity_poly.entity_id
_entity_poly.type
_entity_poly.pdbx_seq_one_letter_code
_entity_poly.pdbx_strand_id
1 'polypeptide(L)'
;MAQGGPCTADGGCASGHCVDGVCCDTACTAPCHGCSAAKTGGTNGTCAPDTAGTACNDGKFCTTTDACDSSGNCVGSGNPCPLPGQSTICSTCQEATDSCAQSEGLTCGLGNGQACSASFQCTSGFCVDFVCCDAACDGTCEACTKANTGADDGTCEFVSAGLDPNEQCPTGTCLTGSCDGAGACGKVPVGDDPNGDCPQGQCVTGSCDGAGACGVLADTTHCNDGMFCSQTDHCDGAGHCVGGSNNGCPMNCFCEPGDTCLQEGQPCPGVVGGP
;
A
#
# COMPACT_ATOMS: atom_id res chain seq x y z
N MET A 1 53.25 22.24 -25.16
CA MET A 1 53.16 21.48 -26.42
C MET A 1 52.57 22.38 -27.49
N ALA A 2 52.92 22.14 -28.76
CA ALA A 2 52.40 22.91 -29.89
C ALA A 2 50.94 22.54 -30.20
N GLN A 3 50.23 23.40 -30.94
CA GLN A 3 48.88 23.11 -31.42
C GLN A 3 48.85 21.79 -32.21
N GLY A 4 47.78 21.02 -32.03
CA GLY A 4 47.58 19.71 -32.66
C GLY A 4 48.37 18.56 -32.03
N GLY A 5 49.24 18.85 -31.05
CA GLY A 5 49.93 17.83 -30.26
C GLY A 5 49.02 17.19 -29.21
N PRO A 6 49.28 15.94 -28.78
CA PRO A 6 48.49 15.28 -27.74
C PRO A 6 48.66 15.98 -26.39
N CYS A 7 47.64 15.96 -25.55
CA CYS A 7 47.68 16.54 -24.20
C CYS A 7 46.78 15.79 -23.23
N THR A 8 47.03 15.99 -21.93
CA THR A 8 46.21 15.43 -20.83
C THR A 8 45.68 16.50 -19.88
N ALA A 9 46.14 17.75 -20.01
CA ALA A 9 45.70 18.89 -19.22
C ALA A 9 46.00 20.20 -19.97
N ASP A 10 45.20 21.24 -19.68
CA ASP A 10 45.28 22.58 -20.28
C ASP A 10 46.67 23.21 -20.21
N GLY A 11 47.32 23.14 -19.04
CA GLY A 11 48.66 23.69 -18.82
C GLY A 11 49.76 23.01 -19.63
N GLY A 12 49.47 21.86 -20.27
CA GLY A 12 50.38 21.20 -21.19
C GLY A 12 50.46 21.87 -22.57
N CYS A 13 49.50 22.72 -22.92
CA CYS A 13 49.37 23.34 -24.23
C CYS A 13 49.86 24.79 -24.21
N ALA A 14 50.56 25.23 -25.25
CA ALA A 14 50.99 26.63 -25.35
C ALA A 14 49.81 27.61 -25.41
N SER A 15 48.67 27.14 -25.92
CA SER A 15 47.38 27.84 -25.92
C SER A 15 46.67 27.82 -24.57
N GLY A 16 47.07 26.94 -23.64
CA GLY A 16 46.34 26.70 -22.40
C GLY A 16 45.03 25.92 -22.57
N HIS A 17 44.80 25.29 -23.73
CA HIS A 17 43.55 24.57 -24.01
C HIS A 17 43.83 23.14 -24.49
N CYS A 18 43.44 22.17 -23.66
CA CYS A 18 43.51 20.75 -23.97
C CYS A 18 42.10 20.21 -24.17
N VAL A 19 41.68 20.08 -25.43
CA VAL A 19 40.33 19.65 -25.82
C VAL A 19 40.45 18.35 -26.60
N ASP A 20 39.62 17.34 -26.30
CA ASP A 20 39.67 16.01 -26.94
C ASP A 20 41.05 15.34 -26.88
N GLY A 21 41.85 15.65 -25.87
CA GLY A 21 43.23 15.15 -25.76
C GLY A 21 44.21 15.74 -26.77
N VAL A 22 43.87 16.87 -27.43
CA VAL A 22 44.76 17.63 -28.32
C VAL A 22 44.86 19.10 -27.93
N CYS A 23 46.05 19.68 -28.11
CA CYS A 23 46.28 21.08 -27.84
C CYS A 23 45.58 21.95 -28.87
N CYS A 24 44.56 22.67 -28.42
CA CYS A 24 43.68 23.43 -29.28
C CYS A 24 44.03 24.91 -29.33
N ASP A 25 43.70 25.60 -30.41
CA ASP A 25 43.83 27.06 -30.51
C ASP A 25 42.91 27.82 -29.53
N THR A 26 41.76 27.24 -29.18
CA THR A 26 40.78 27.79 -28.21
C THR A 26 40.15 26.69 -27.33
N ALA A 27 39.34 27.07 -26.35
CA ALA A 27 38.73 26.13 -25.41
C ALA A 27 37.56 25.27 -25.97
N CYS A 28 37.04 25.55 -27.16
CA CYS A 28 35.89 24.83 -27.76
C CYS A 28 34.69 24.62 -26.80
N THR A 29 34.18 25.69 -26.20
CA THR A 29 33.13 25.58 -25.16
C THR A 29 31.73 25.28 -25.67
N ALA A 30 31.51 25.32 -26.98
CA ALA A 30 30.22 25.01 -27.58
C ALA A 30 30.01 23.47 -27.64
N PRO A 31 28.77 22.98 -27.42
CA PRO A 31 28.48 21.55 -27.23
C PRO A 31 28.81 20.66 -28.43
N CYS A 32 28.97 21.25 -29.62
CA CYS A 32 29.34 20.57 -30.86
C CYS A 32 30.60 21.18 -31.48
N HIS A 33 31.55 21.57 -30.64
CA HIS A 33 32.88 21.98 -31.09
C HIS A 33 33.93 21.08 -30.46
N GLY A 34 34.79 20.56 -31.32
CA GLY A 34 35.90 19.70 -30.97
C GLY A 34 37.19 20.24 -31.53
N CYS A 35 38.28 19.58 -31.16
CA CYS A 35 39.61 19.94 -31.60
C CYS A 35 40.38 18.78 -32.23
N SER A 36 39.92 17.56 -32.00
CA SER A 36 40.46 16.37 -32.64
C SER A 36 39.90 16.20 -34.05
N ALA A 37 40.76 15.79 -34.97
CA ALA A 37 40.39 15.37 -36.32
C ALA A 37 39.32 14.26 -36.31
N ALA A 38 39.30 13.42 -35.28
CA ALA A 38 38.30 12.37 -35.11
C ALA A 38 36.89 12.93 -34.92
N LYS A 39 36.74 14.05 -34.20
CA LYS A 39 35.43 14.68 -34.01
C LYS A 39 35.05 15.64 -35.14
N THR A 40 35.99 16.46 -35.60
CA THR A 40 35.72 17.56 -36.55
C THR A 40 35.88 17.15 -38.02
N GLY A 41 36.52 16.01 -38.30
CA GLY A 41 36.91 15.62 -39.66
C GLY A 41 38.02 16.49 -40.28
N GLY A 42 38.52 17.49 -39.53
CA GLY A 42 39.60 18.40 -39.93
C GLY A 42 40.97 17.97 -39.44
N THR A 43 41.86 18.94 -39.22
CA THR A 43 43.19 18.72 -38.63
C THR A 43 43.17 18.93 -37.12
N ASN A 44 43.94 18.13 -36.37
CA ASN A 44 44.10 18.32 -34.93
C ASN A 44 44.61 19.74 -34.61
N GLY A 45 44.02 20.36 -33.59
CA GLY A 45 44.51 21.60 -32.99
C GLY A 45 43.78 22.87 -33.38
N THR A 46 42.81 22.79 -34.28
CA THR A 46 41.91 23.90 -34.61
C THR A 46 40.50 23.57 -34.14
N CYS A 47 39.94 24.46 -33.34
CA CYS A 47 38.57 24.34 -32.88
C CYS A 47 37.60 24.49 -34.07
N ALA A 48 36.77 23.48 -34.29
CA ALA A 48 35.82 23.46 -35.39
C ALA A 48 34.54 22.71 -35.00
N PRO A 49 33.44 22.91 -35.74
CA PRO A 49 32.24 22.09 -35.57
C PRO A 49 32.52 20.60 -35.66
N ASP A 50 31.91 19.83 -34.76
CA ASP A 50 31.93 18.37 -34.81
C ASP A 50 31.15 17.87 -36.04
N THR A 51 31.58 16.73 -36.57
CA THR A 51 30.92 16.07 -37.69
C THR A 51 29.48 15.72 -37.38
N ALA A 52 28.63 15.77 -38.40
CA ALA A 52 27.21 15.49 -38.25
C ALA A 52 26.98 14.08 -37.67
N GLY A 53 26.11 13.96 -36.67
CA GLY A 53 25.85 12.71 -35.97
C GLY A 53 26.74 12.46 -34.74
N THR A 54 27.74 13.31 -34.47
CA THR A 54 28.49 13.26 -33.20
C THR A 54 27.53 13.48 -32.04
N ALA A 55 27.58 12.60 -31.04
CA ALA A 55 26.71 12.69 -29.86
C ALA A 55 27.02 13.96 -29.06
N CYS A 56 25.97 14.67 -28.68
CA CYS A 56 26.04 15.85 -27.83
C CYS A 56 24.86 15.84 -26.84
N ASN A 57 24.66 16.91 -26.09
CA ASN A 57 23.45 17.13 -25.29
C ASN A 57 23.06 18.60 -25.42
N ASP A 58 21.83 18.87 -25.87
CA ASP A 58 21.35 20.24 -26.10
C ASP A 58 20.68 20.87 -24.86
N GLY A 59 20.68 20.12 -23.75
CA GLY A 59 20.09 20.47 -22.47
C GLY A 59 18.58 20.35 -22.45
N LYS A 60 17.94 19.90 -23.53
CA LYS A 60 16.49 19.84 -23.62
C LYS A 60 15.93 18.49 -23.17
N PHE A 61 14.84 18.53 -22.42
CA PHE A 61 14.17 17.32 -21.96
C PHE A 61 13.42 16.61 -23.10
N CYS A 62 12.78 17.38 -23.99
CA CYS A 62 11.89 16.84 -25.01
C CYS A 62 12.58 16.19 -26.21
N THR A 63 13.90 16.00 -26.14
CA THR A 63 14.69 15.30 -27.15
C THR A 63 15.45 14.15 -26.49
N THR A 64 15.35 12.96 -27.06
CA THR A 64 15.97 11.75 -26.50
C THR A 64 17.32 11.42 -27.15
N THR A 65 17.53 11.97 -28.35
CA THR A 65 18.73 11.74 -29.14
C THR A 65 19.22 13.07 -29.67
N ASP A 66 20.37 13.50 -29.18
CA ASP A 66 21.00 14.74 -29.60
C ASP A 66 22.25 14.46 -30.43
N ALA A 67 22.36 15.18 -31.54
CA ALA A 67 23.47 15.04 -32.46
C ALA A 67 23.90 16.39 -33.00
N CYS A 68 25.19 16.51 -33.31
CA CYS A 68 25.72 17.69 -33.97
C CYS A 68 25.25 17.77 -35.42
N ASP A 69 24.99 18.99 -35.91
CA ASP A 69 24.50 19.27 -37.26
C ASP A 69 25.62 19.70 -38.25
N SER A 70 26.89 19.53 -37.88
CA SER A 70 28.08 20.04 -38.59
C SER A 70 28.20 21.57 -38.73
N SER A 71 27.24 22.33 -38.22
CA SER A 71 27.29 23.80 -38.11
C SER A 71 27.65 24.27 -36.69
N GLY A 72 27.90 23.32 -35.79
CA GLY A 72 28.25 23.58 -34.40
C GLY A 72 27.05 23.66 -33.46
N ASN A 73 25.84 23.33 -33.94
CA ASN A 73 24.65 23.23 -33.12
C ASN A 73 24.44 21.78 -32.67
N CYS A 74 24.07 21.61 -31.42
CA CYS A 74 23.53 20.35 -30.92
C CYS A 74 22.02 20.36 -31.18
N VAL A 75 21.55 19.47 -32.05
CA VAL A 75 20.14 19.35 -32.39
C VAL A 75 19.58 18.07 -31.84
N GLY A 76 18.54 18.20 -31.02
CA GLY A 76 17.82 17.07 -30.47
C GLY A 76 16.70 16.57 -31.39
N SER A 77 16.41 15.28 -31.28
CA SER A 77 15.31 14.59 -31.94
C SER A 77 14.65 13.58 -31.00
N GLY A 78 13.44 13.14 -31.35
CA GLY A 78 12.64 12.21 -30.54
C GLY A 78 11.63 12.93 -29.65
N ASN A 79 10.98 12.17 -28.78
CA ASN A 79 10.07 12.65 -27.75
C ASN A 79 10.10 11.60 -26.62
N PRO A 80 10.48 11.95 -25.38
CA PRO A 80 10.46 11.01 -24.26
C PRO A 80 9.04 10.61 -23.83
N CYS A 81 8.01 11.30 -24.33
CA CYS A 81 6.61 11.06 -24.03
C CYS A 81 5.91 10.26 -25.16
N PRO A 82 4.98 9.34 -24.83
CA PRO A 82 4.51 9.01 -23.49
C PRO A 82 5.51 8.17 -22.69
N LEU A 83 5.55 8.39 -21.37
CA LEU A 83 6.44 7.64 -20.48
C LEU A 83 6.10 6.14 -20.54
N PRO A 84 7.09 5.24 -20.72
CA PRO A 84 6.86 3.80 -20.74
C PRO A 84 6.16 3.32 -19.47
N GLY A 85 5.09 2.52 -19.62
CA GLY A 85 4.31 2.02 -18.49
C GLY A 85 3.23 3.00 -17.99
N GLN A 86 3.15 4.22 -18.53
CA GLN A 86 2.07 5.17 -18.25
C GLN A 86 1.08 5.28 -19.42
N SER A 87 -0.03 5.98 -19.17
CA SER A 87 -1.12 6.16 -20.13
C SER A 87 -0.67 6.92 -21.39
N THR A 88 -1.24 6.56 -22.54
CA THR A 88 -1.06 7.26 -23.83
C THR A 88 -1.53 8.72 -23.80
N ILE A 89 -2.26 9.10 -22.75
CA ILE A 89 -2.72 10.46 -22.49
C ILE A 89 -1.54 11.40 -22.18
N CYS A 90 -0.43 10.89 -21.62
CA CYS A 90 0.76 11.67 -21.27
C CYS A 90 1.70 11.88 -22.47
N SER A 91 1.17 12.29 -23.61
CA SER A 91 1.91 12.37 -24.89
C SER A 91 2.51 13.74 -25.18
N THR A 92 2.11 14.78 -24.45
CA THR A 92 2.62 16.14 -24.65
C THR A 92 3.90 16.32 -23.86
N CYS A 93 4.99 16.64 -24.54
CA CYS A 93 6.24 16.99 -23.87
C CYS A 93 6.32 18.49 -23.60
N GLN A 94 6.63 18.86 -22.35
CA GLN A 94 6.72 20.23 -21.88
C GLN A 94 8.15 20.58 -21.47
N GLU A 95 8.85 21.23 -22.40
CA GLU A 95 10.25 21.61 -22.26
C GLU A 95 10.49 22.59 -21.10
N ALA A 96 9.56 23.52 -20.85
CA ALA A 96 9.73 24.53 -19.81
C ALA A 96 9.74 23.96 -18.38
N THR A 97 9.25 22.73 -18.22
CA THR A 97 9.10 22.06 -16.92
C THR A 97 9.77 20.69 -16.89
N ASP A 98 10.55 20.36 -17.92
CA ASP A 98 11.21 19.05 -18.11
C ASP A 98 10.27 17.86 -17.80
N SER A 99 9.06 17.89 -18.34
CA SER A 99 8.04 16.90 -17.96
C SER A 99 7.09 16.50 -19.09
N CYS A 100 6.46 15.33 -18.94
CA CYS A 100 5.36 14.91 -19.79
C CYS A 100 4.03 15.36 -19.18
N ALA A 101 3.07 15.74 -20.03
CA ALA A 101 1.77 16.21 -19.63
C ALA A 101 0.66 15.67 -20.54
N GLN A 102 -0.57 15.78 -20.05
CA GLN A 102 -1.78 15.70 -20.85
C GLN A 102 -2.02 17.02 -21.62
N SER A 103 -2.82 16.98 -22.68
CA SER A 103 -3.33 18.14 -23.42
C SER A 103 -4.00 19.23 -22.54
N GLU A 104 -4.49 18.89 -21.34
CA GLU A 104 -5.15 19.81 -20.41
C GLU A 104 -4.19 20.38 -19.33
N GLY A 105 -2.88 20.14 -19.46
CA GLY A 105 -1.86 20.73 -18.59
C GLY A 105 -1.58 19.99 -17.27
N LEU A 106 -2.14 18.78 -17.07
CA LEU A 106 -1.78 17.94 -15.93
C LEU A 106 -0.44 17.23 -16.20
N THR A 107 0.50 17.40 -15.27
CA THR A 107 1.82 16.74 -15.28
C THR A 107 1.71 15.25 -14.97
N CYS A 108 2.48 14.44 -15.70
CA CYS A 108 2.65 13.00 -15.51
C CYS A 108 4.08 12.67 -15.04
N GLY A 109 4.33 11.40 -14.69
CA GLY A 109 5.65 10.95 -14.22
C GLY A 109 5.96 11.34 -12.78
N LEU A 110 4.93 11.62 -11.97
CA LEU A 110 5.08 11.89 -10.56
C LEU A 110 5.58 10.62 -9.86
N GLY A 111 6.61 10.76 -9.03
CA GLY A 111 7.13 9.73 -8.14
C GLY A 111 6.25 9.55 -6.90
N ASN A 112 6.51 8.48 -6.16
CA ASN A 112 5.77 8.17 -4.95
C ASN A 112 5.88 9.31 -3.91
N GLY A 113 4.79 9.59 -3.21
CA GLY A 113 4.67 10.65 -2.21
C GLY A 113 4.37 12.04 -2.79
N GLN A 114 4.41 12.20 -4.11
CA GLN A 114 3.98 13.45 -4.74
C GLN A 114 2.45 13.53 -4.79
N ALA A 115 1.91 14.75 -4.63
CA ALA A 115 0.48 15.00 -4.71
C ALA A 115 -0.06 14.72 -6.12
N CYS A 116 -1.20 14.06 -6.20
CA CYS A 116 -1.87 13.70 -7.45
C CYS A 116 -3.38 13.89 -7.35
N SER A 117 -4.02 14.01 -8.50
CA SER A 117 -5.48 14.06 -8.64
C SER A 117 -6.04 12.88 -9.43
N ALA A 118 -5.17 12.16 -10.14
CA ALA A 118 -5.52 10.98 -10.92
C ALA A 118 -4.36 10.00 -11.01
N SER A 119 -4.70 8.71 -11.04
CA SER A 119 -3.73 7.59 -11.06
C SER A 119 -2.73 7.63 -12.21
N PHE A 120 -3.14 8.15 -13.38
CA PHE A 120 -2.25 8.23 -14.54
C PHE A 120 -1.09 9.21 -14.37
N GLN A 121 -1.16 10.13 -13.39
CA GLN A 121 -0.09 11.09 -13.13
C GLN A 121 1.10 10.42 -12.46
N CYS A 122 0.86 9.32 -11.73
CA CYS A 122 1.84 8.61 -10.96
C CYS A 122 2.56 7.59 -11.84
N THR A 123 3.89 7.49 -11.68
CA THR A 123 4.70 6.48 -12.36
C THR A 123 4.27 5.06 -12.00
N SER A 124 3.77 4.88 -10.77
CA SER A 124 3.20 3.61 -10.29
C SER A 124 1.82 3.29 -10.88
N GLY A 125 1.10 4.29 -11.40
CA GLY A 125 -0.29 4.16 -11.82
C GLY A 125 -1.29 4.15 -10.65
N PHE A 126 -0.89 4.55 -9.44
CA PHE A 126 -1.78 4.57 -8.26
C PHE A 126 -1.76 5.95 -7.60
N CYS A 127 -2.89 6.64 -7.67
CA CYS A 127 -3.15 7.86 -6.90
C CYS A 127 -4.17 7.52 -5.81
N VAL A 128 -3.71 7.36 -4.57
CA VAL A 128 -4.54 7.00 -3.41
C VAL A 128 -4.39 8.13 -2.40
N ASP A 129 -5.47 8.53 -1.74
CA ASP A 129 -5.45 9.62 -0.75
C ASP A 129 -4.79 10.91 -1.28
N PHE A 130 -4.94 11.20 -2.58
CA PHE A 130 -4.31 12.33 -3.28
C PHE A 130 -2.77 12.33 -3.30
N VAL A 131 -2.14 11.17 -3.06
CA VAL A 131 -0.68 10.97 -3.17
C VAL A 131 -0.37 9.80 -4.09
N CYS A 132 0.75 9.89 -4.81
CA CYS A 132 1.21 8.80 -5.66
C CYS A 132 1.77 7.67 -4.81
N CYS A 133 1.23 6.46 -4.96
CA CYS A 133 1.52 5.32 -4.10
C CYS A 133 2.26 4.23 -4.86
N ASP A 134 3.13 3.49 -4.20
CA ASP A 134 3.81 2.33 -4.78
C ASP A 134 2.86 1.16 -5.11
N ALA A 135 1.68 1.11 -4.48
CA ALA A 135 0.61 0.15 -4.75
C ALA A 135 -0.79 0.79 -4.71
N ALA A 136 -1.82 0.01 -5.04
CA ALA A 136 -3.21 0.47 -5.11
C ALA A 136 -3.88 0.70 -3.74
N CYS A 137 -3.33 0.13 -2.66
CA CYS A 137 -3.89 0.15 -1.31
C CYS A 137 -5.38 -0.24 -1.26
N ASP A 138 -5.73 -1.35 -1.92
CA ASP A 138 -7.09 -1.88 -1.99
C ASP A 138 -7.41 -2.87 -0.86
N GLY A 139 -6.43 -3.21 -0.01
CA GLY A 139 -6.61 -4.02 1.17
C GLY A 139 -7.40 -3.32 2.28
N THR A 140 -7.85 -4.13 3.25
CA THR A 140 -8.50 -3.60 4.45
C THR A 140 -7.47 -2.84 5.29
N CYS A 141 -7.83 -1.64 5.72
CA CYS A 141 -6.97 -0.80 6.53
C CYS A 141 -5.62 -0.53 5.86
N GLU A 142 -5.60 -0.32 4.55
CA GLU A 142 -4.43 0.15 3.82
C GLU A 142 -4.60 1.62 3.44
N ALA A 143 -3.51 2.37 3.53
CA ALA A 143 -3.44 3.76 3.10
C ALA A 143 -2.01 4.09 2.66
N CYS A 144 -1.82 5.31 2.18
CA CYS A 144 -0.56 5.71 1.56
C CYS A 144 -0.04 7.06 2.06
N THR A 145 -0.83 7.75 2.87
CA THR A 145 -0.41 9.00 3.50
C THR A 145 0.17 8.76 4.88
N LYS A 146 1.15 9.58 5.23
CA LYS A 146 1.78 9.62 6.54
C LYS A 146 0.81 9.88 7.68
N ALA A 147 -0.24 10.66 7.40
CA ALA A 147 -1.30 10.92 8.37
C ALA A 147 -2.04 9.64 8.76
N ASN A 148 -2.22 8.71 7.82
CA ASN A 148 -2.97 7.47 8.03
C ASN A 148 -2.06 6.33 8.51
N THR A 149 -0.85 6.18 7.96
CA THR A 149 0.02 5.01 8.20
C THR A 149 1.19 5.28 9.16
N GLY A 150 1.56 6.55 9.35
CA GLY A 150 2.79 6.94 10.04
C GLY A 150 4.08 6.76 9.22
N ALA A 151 4.02 6.07 8.08
CA ALA A 151 5.13 5.96 7.11
C ALA A 151 5.25 7.24 6.28
N ASP A 152 6.33 7.43 5.52
CA ASP A 152 6.41 8.58 4.60
C ASP A 152 5.41 8.41 3.44
N ASP A 153 4.87 9.54 2.94
CA ASP A 153 3.87 9.54 1.87
C ASP A 153 4.37 8.75 0.66
N GLY A 154 3.49 7.93 0.08
CA GLY A 154 3.77 7.17 -1.14
C GLY A 154 4.11 5.70 -0.95
N THR A 155 4.18 5.24 0.30
CA THR A 155 4.32 3.82 0.62
C THR A 155 2.99 3.28 1.11
N CYS A 156 2.48 2.26 0.45
CA CYS A 156 1.27 1.58 0.85
C CYS A 156 1.53 0.73 2.09
N GLU A 157 0.89 1.08 3.20
CA GLU A 157 1.08 0.46 4.51
C GLU A 157 -0.25 0.35 5.25
N PHE A 158 -0.24 -0.40 6.35
CA PHE A 158 -1.43 -0.47 7.19
C PHE A 158 -1.72 0.87 7.88
N VAL A 159 -3.00 1.23 7.89
CA VAL A 159 -3.55 2.35 8.63
C VAL A 159 -3.27 2.13 10.11
N SER A 160 -2.76 3.18 10.77
CA SER A 160 -2.41 3.18 12.18
C SER A 160 -3.61 2.80 13.05
N ALA A 161 -3.33 2.06 14.13
CA ALA A 161 -4.37 1.60 15.04
C ALA A 161 -5.23 2.76 15.57
N GLY A 162 -6.55 2.57 15.55
CA GLY A 162 -7.53 3.55 16.01
C GLY A 162 -7.93 4.61 14.97
N LEU A 163 -7.45 4.52 13.73
CA LEU A 163 -7.92 5.31 12.60
C LEU A 163 -8.83 4.47 11.70
N ASP A 164 -9.73 5.12 10.96
CA ASP A 164 -10.50 4.53 9.86
C ASP A 164 -10.83 5.61 8.81
N PRO A 165 -9.81 6.09 8.06
CA PRO A 165 -9.98 7.21 7.14
C PRO A 165 -10.92 6.90 5.97
N ASN A 166 -11.10 5.62 5.66
CA ASN A 166 -11.85 5.13 4.52
C ASN A 166 -13.17 4.42 4.91
N GLU A 167 -13.57 4.51 6.19
CA GLU A 167 -14.77 3.89 6.76
C GLU A 167 -14.89 2.38 6.42
N GLN A 168 -13.76 1.69 6.45
CA GLN A 168 -13.66 0.27 6.10
C GLN A 168 -14.04 -0.64 7.27
N CYS A 169 -14.02 -0.13 8.50
CA CYS A 169 -14.27 -0.90 9.70
C CYS A 169 -15.64 -0.61 10.30
N PRO A 170 -16.62 -1.53 10.12
CA PRO A 170 -17.92 -1.33 10.71
C PRO A 170 -17.86 -1.37 12.23
N THR A 171 -18.71 -0.56 12.86
CA THR A 171 -19.05 -0.78 14.27
C THR A 171 -19.90 -2.04 14.38
N GLY A 172 -19.57 -2.90 15.34
CA GLY A 172 -20.24 -4.17 15.52
C GLY A 172 -19.86 -4.83 16.84
N THR A 173 -20.51 -5.95 17.14
CA THR A 173 -20.27 -6.71 18.37
C THR A 173 -18.80 -7.05 18.49
N CYS A 174 -18.16 -6.57 19.56
CA CYS A 174 -16.74 -6.76 19.85
C CYS A 174 -15.76 -6.23 18.78
N LEU A 175 -16.17 -5.24 18.00
CA LEU A 175 -15.32 -4.48 17.08
C LEU A 175 -15.21 -3.03 17.55
N THR A 176 -14.02 -2.45 17.37
CA THR A 176 -13.72 -1.06 17.73
C THR A 176 -14.27 -0.04 16.73
N GLY A 177 -14.65 -0.48 15.52
CA GLY A 177 -14.99 0.41 14.42
C GLY A 177 -13.79 1.18 13.87
N SER A 178 -12.58 0.68 14.08
CA SER A 178 -11.33 1.29 13.57
C SER A 178 -10.31 0.22 13.22
N CYS A 179 -9.27 0.59 12.50
CA CYS A 179 -8.17 -0.31 12.13
C CYS A 179 -7.32 -0.73 13.34
N ASP A 180 -6.72 -1.92 13.26
CA ASP A 180 -5.85 -2.48 14.30
C ASP A 180 -4.35 -2.20 14.13
N GLY A 181 -3.96 -1.54 13.03
CA GLY A 181 -2.55 -1.31 12.69
C GLY A 181 -1.85 -2.49 12.00
N ALA A 182 -2.58 -3.57 11.69
CA ALA A 182 -2.06 -4.81 11.13
C ALA A 182 -2.91 -5.33 9.94
N GLY A 183 -3.68 -4.46 9.30
CA GLY A 183 -4.48 -4.79 8.12
C GLY A 183 -5.84 -5.43 8.44
N ALA A 184 -6.31 -5.33 9.69
CA ALA A 184 -7.65 -5.76 10.07
C ALA A 184 -8.38 -4.68 10.88
N CYS A 185 -9.67 -4.90 11.09
CA CYS A 185 -10.43 -4.08 12.03
C CYS A 185 -10.10 -4.48 13.47
N GLY A 186 -9.87 -3.47 14.29
CA GLY A 186 -9.58 -3.57 15.72
C GLY A 186 -10.72 -4.25 16.45
N LYS A 187 -10.33 -5.20 17.30
CA LYS A 187 -11.24 -5.99 18.14
C LYS A 187 -11.25 -5.42 19.54
N VAL A 188 -12.41 -5.47 20.19
CA VAL A 188 -12.53 -5.11 21.61
C VAL A 188 -11.73 -6.11 22.45
N PRO A 189 -10.90 -5.65 23.42
CA PRO A 189 -10.12 -6.54 24.27
C PRO A 189 -10.96 -7.55 25.05
N VAL A 190 -10.34 -8.67 25.42
CA VAL A 190 -11.01 -9.70 26.23
C VAL A 190 -11.50 -9.12 27.57
N GLY A 191 -12.75 -9.40 27.92
CA GLY A 191 -13.38 -8.95 29.16
C GLY A 191 -13.98 -7.54 29.11
N ASP A 192 -13.80 -6.81 28.01
CA ASP A 192 -14.47 -5.53 27.79
C ASP A 192 -15.78 -5.72 27.01
N ASP A 193 -16.76 -4.85 27.25
CA ASP A 193 -17.99 -4.70 26.46
C ASP A 193 -18.42 -3.22 26.45
N PRO A 194 -17.73 -2.36 25.69
CA PRO A 194 -17.98 -0.92 25.72
C PRO A 194 -19.36 -0.53 25.17
N ASN A 195 -19.96 -1.40 24.34
CA ASN A 195 -21.23 -1.14 23.69
C ASN A 195 -22.40 -1.86 24.38
N GLY A 196 -22.14 -2.79 25.31
CA GLY A 196 -23.19 -3.59 25.95
C GLY A 196 -23.83 -4.59 25.00
N ASP A 197 -23.12 -4.99 23.95
CA ASP A 197 -23.66 -5.82 22.87
C ASP A 197 -23.61 -7.31 23.22
N CYS A 198 -22.82 -7.70 24.23
CA CYS A 198 -22.68 -9.11 24.58
C CYS A 198 -23.79 -9.59 25.52
N PRO A 199 -24.44 -10.73 25.17
CA PRO A 199 -25.53 -11.25 25.97
C PRO A 199 -25.03 -11.72 27.34
N GLN A 200 -25.85 -11.50 28.36
CA GLN A 200 -25.65 -12.04 29.70
C GLN A 200 -26.32 -13.41 29.81
N GLY A 201 -25.69 -14.39 30.46
CA GLY A 201 -26.23 -15.73 30.58
C GLY A 201 -25.28 -16.71 31.26
N GLN A 202 -25.75 -17.93 31.52
CA GLN A 202 -24.97 -18.94 32.27
C GLN A 202 -23.82 -19.56 31.47
N CYS A 203 -23.85 -19.46 30.13
CA CYS A 203 -22.84 -20.06 29.25
C CYS A 203 -22.07 -19.03 28.40
N VAL A 204 -22.27 -17.75 28.71
CA VAL A 204 -21.58 -16.62 28.08
C VAL A 204 -20.93 -15.78 29.16
N THR A 205 -19.88 -15.07 28.81
CA THR A 205 -19.12 -14.23 29.74
C THR A 205 -19.78 -12.86 29.94
N GLY A 206 -20.70 -12.46 29.05
CA GLY A 206 -21.23 -11.11 29.02
C GLY A 206 -20.20 -10.06 28.57
N SER A 207 -19.10 -10.48 27.94
CA SER A 207 -18.02 -9.61 27.48
C SER A 207 -17.36 -10.17 26.23
N CYS A 208 -16.51 -9.38 25.58
CA CYS A 208 -15.78 -9.80 24.39
C CYS A 208 -14.68 -10.83 24.69
N ASP A 209 -14.37 -11.67 23.71
CA ASP A 209 -13.32 -12.69 23.79
C ASP A 209 -11.94 -12.22 23.29
N GLY A 210 -11.86 -10.99 22.77
CA GLY A 210 -10.65 -10.46 22.12
C GLY A 210 -10.43 -10.94 20.67
N ALA A 211 -11.21 -11.90 20.20
CA ALA A 211 -11.18 -12.44 18.84
C ALA A 211 -12.25 -11.83 17.93
N GLY A 212 -13.11 -10.95 18.46
CA GLY A 212 -14.18 -10.26 17.73
C GLY A 212 -15.54 -10.92 17.91
N ALA A 213 -15.70 -11.76 18.94
CA ALA A 213 -16.98 -12.35 19.33
C ALA A 213 -17.22 -12.15 20.83
N CYS A 214 -18.44 -12.41 21.26
CA CYS A 214 -18.73 -12.49 22.69
C CYS A 214 -18.14 -13.78 23.27
N GLY A 215 -17.49 -13.67 24.42
CA GLY A 215 -16.89 -14.80 25.11
C GLY A 215 -17.95 -15.80 25.56
N VAL A 216 -17.69 -17.06 25.26
CA VAL A 216 -18.47 -18.23 25.65
C VAL A 216 -17.70 -19.02 26.70
N LEU A 217 -18.43 -19.70 27.60
CA LEU A 217 -17.82 -20.58 28.60
C LEU A 217 -17.51 -21.94 27.97
N ALA A 218 -16.49 -22.62 28.52
CA ALA A 218 -16.05 -23.92 28.04
C ALA A 218 -17.18 -24.96 28.12
N ASP A 219 -17.12 -25.97 27.25
CA ASP A 219 -18.11 -27.04 27.13
C ASP A 219 -18.27 -27.92 28.39
N THR A 220 -17.37 -27.82 29.36
CA THR A 220 -17.48 -28.51 30.65
C THR A 220 -18.07 -27.64 31.76
N THR A 221 -18.42 -26.40 31.46
CA THR A 221 -18.90 -25.45 32.46
C THR A 221 -20.32 -25.82 32.87
N HIS A 222 -20.54 -26.03 34.16
CA HIS A 222 -21.87 -26.31 34.69
C HIS A 222 -22.80 -25.13 34.47
N CYS A 223 -23.99 -25.41 33.94
CA CYS A 223 -25.10 -24.50 33.81
C CYS A 223 -26.38 -25.22 34.26
N ASN A 224 -27.55 -24.59 34.13
CA ASN A 224 -28.82 -25.28 34.30
C ASN A 224 -29.79 -24.83 33.20
N ASP A 225 -30.26 -25.75 32.37
CA ASP A 225 -31.14 -25.42 31.23
C ASP A 225 -32.61 -25.25 31.66
N GLY A 226 -32.88 -25.34 32.96
CA GLY A 226 -34.21 -25.28 33.55
C GLY A 226 -35.00 -26.58 33.37
N MET A 227 -34.42 -27.61 32.73
CA MET A 227 -35.08 -28.89 32.54
C MET A 227 -34.73 -29.86 33.68
N PHE A 228 -35.74 -30.42 34.32
CA PHE A 228 -35.58 -31.33 35.45
C PHE A 228 -34.96 -32.67 35.02
N CYS A 229 -35.25 -33.13 33.80
CA CYS A 229 -34.79 -34.41 33.31
C CYS A 229 -33.32 -34.45 32.91
N SER A 230 -32.63 -33.32 32.80
CA SER A 230 -31.20 -33.21 32.48
C SER A 230 -30.38 -32.88 33.73
N GLN A 231 -29.89 -33.92 34.42
CA GLN A 231 -29.11 -33.72 35.65
C GLN A 231 -27.62 -33.39 35.41
N THR A 232 -27.18 -33.32 34.15
CA THR A 232 -25.77 -33.07 33.82
C THR A 232 -25.68 -32.01 32.74
N ASP A 233 -26.27 -30.87 33.07
CA ASP A 233 -26.23 -29.67 32.25
C ASP A 233 -24.82 -29.11 32.18
N HIS A 234 -24.43 -28.77 30.97
CA HIS A 234 -23.15 -28.15 30.67
C HIS A 234 -23.32 -27.19 29.51
N CYS A 235 -22.43 -26.21 29.43
CA CYS A 235 -22.36 -25.36 28.26
C CYS A 235 -21.92 -26.18 27.04
N ASP A 236 -22.32 -25.81 25.84
CA ASP A 236 -21.90 -26.47 24.60
C ASP A 236 -20.62 -25.88 23.98
N GLY A 237 -20.02 -24.87 24.62
CA GLY A 237 -18.91 -24.09 24.07
C GLY A 237 -19.33 -23.11 22.95
N ALA A 238 -20.62 -23.01 22.63
CA ALA A 238 -21.20 -22.06 21.69
C ALA A 238 -22.15 -21.05 22.38
N GLY A 239 -22.17 -21.03 23.71
CA GLY A 239 -22.94 -20.08 24.51
C GLY A 239 -24.32 -20.60 24.96
N HIS A 240 -24.65 -21.86 24.68
CA HIS A 240 -25.91 -22.46 25.12
C HIS A 240 -25.68 -23.44 26.26
N CYS A 241 -26.66 -23.49 27.17
CA CYS A 241 -26.74 -24.56 28.15
C CYS A 241 -27.46 -25.75 27.52
N VAL A 242 -26.84 -26.94 27.58
CA VAL A 242 -27.41 -28.16 27.02
C VAL A 242 -27.49 -29.26 28.07
N GLY A 243 -28.62 -29.98 28.07
CA GLY A 243 -28.86 -31.09 28.96
C GLY A 243 -28.10 -32.37 28.60
N GLY A 244 -27.41 -32.95 29.59
CA GLY A 244 -26.76 -34.27 29.45
C GLY A 244 -27.77 -35.44 29.52
N SER A 245 -27.47 -36.55 28.84
CA SER A 245 -28.33 -37.76 28.76
C SER A 245 -28.34 -38.64 30.03
N ASN A 246 -28.54 -38.05 31.21
CA ASN A 246 -28.73 -38.79 32.45
C ASN A 246 -30.18 -38.60 32.93
N ASN A 247 -30.95 -39.70 33.02
CA ASN A 247 -32.35 -39.67 33.46
C ASN A 247 -32.45 -38.99 34.84
N GLY A 248 -32.94 -37.74 34.83
CA GLY A 248 -33.16 -36.92 36.02
C GLY A 248 -34.09 -37.54 37.05
N CYS A 249 -34.89 -38.51 36.60
CA CYS A 249 -35.99 -39.05 37.36
C CYS A 249 -35.55 -40.09 38.41
N PRO A 250 -36.22 -40.12 39.57
CA PRO A 250 -35.97 -41.13 40.61
C PRO A 250 -36.19 -42.55 40.09
N MET A 251 -35.62 -43.54 40.81
CA MET A 251 -35.63 -44.95 40.41
C MET A 251 -37.02 -45.43 39.94
N ASN A 252 -37.07 -45.97 38.72
CA ASN A 252 -38.25 -46.50 38.00
C ASN A 252 -39.18 -45.46 37.34
N CYS A 253 -38.73 -44.22 37.20
CA CYS A 253 -39.42 -43.18 36.45
C CYS A 253 -38.72 -42.86 35.13
N PHE A 254 -39.50 -42.50 34.12
CA PHE A 254 -39.00 -42.10 32.81
C PHE A 254 -39.34 -40.64 32.55
N CYS A 255 -38.45 -39.96 31.84
CA CYS A 255 -38.75 -38.62 31.35
C CYS A 255 -39.68 -38.70 30.13
N GLU A 256 -40.82 -38.05 30.22
CA GLU A 256 -41.83 -37.98 29.14
C GLU A 256 -41.70 -36.67 28.35
N PRO A 257 -42.30 -36.59 27.14
CA PRO A 257 -42.32 -35.36 26.35
C PRO A 257 -43.01 -34.23 27.13
N GLY A 258 -42.23 -33.26 27.64
CA GLY A 258 -42.70 -32.22 28.55
C GLY A 258 -41.89 -32.10 29.85
N ASP A 259 -40.71 -32.73 29.92
CA ASP A 259 -39.76 -32.59 31.03
C ASP A 259 -40.37 -32.97 32.41
N THR A 260 -41.26 -33.97 32.37
CA THR A 260 -41.96 -34.47 33.54
C THR A 260 -41.59 -35.93 33.78
N CYS A 261 -41.20 -36.24 35.02
CA CYS A 261 -40.95 -37.61 35.45
C CYS A 261 -42.27 -38.35 35.71
N LEU A 262 -42.61 -39.30 34.84
CA LEU A 262 -43.79 -40.13 34.98
C LEU A 262 -43.41 -41.62 35.15
N GLN A 263 -44.24 -42.33 35.90
CA GLN A 263 -44.27 -43.79 35.98
C GLN A 263 -45.66 -44.25 35.55
N GLU A 264 -45.76 -44.95 34.43
CA GLU A 264 -47.05 -45.42 33.86
C GLU A 264 -48.11 -44.30 33.69
N GLY A 265 -47.67 -43.08 33.36
CA GLY A 265 -48.55 -41.91 33.18
C GLY A 265 -48.95 -41.19 34.47
N GLN A 266 -48.37 -41.53 35.62
CA GLN A 266 -48.59 -40.87 36.91
C GLN A 266 -47.31 -40.14 37.39
N PRO A 267 -47.44 -39.00 38.11
CA PRO A 267 -46.28 -38.31 38.69
C PRO A 267 -45.50 -39.19 39.67
N CYS A 268 -44.17 -39.11 39.60
CA CYS A 268 -43.30 -39.94 40.43
C CYS A 268 -43.34 -39.59 41.93
N PRO A 269 -43.36 -40.59 42.83
CA PRO A 269 -43.40 -40.36 44.27
C PRO A 269 -42.09 -39.73 44.76
N GLY A 270 -42.20 -38.58 45.45
CA GLY A 270 -41.06 -37.85 46.02
C GLY A 270 -40.61 -36.63 45.21
N VAL A 271 -41.15 -36.42 44.02
CA VAL A 271 -40.95 -35.17 43.25
C VAL A 271 -42.01 -34.18 43.72
N VAL A 272 -41.74 -33.49 44.84
CA VAL A 272 -42.57 -32.37 45.30
C VAL A 272 -42.35 -31.23 44.32
N GLY A 273 -43.40 -30.92 43.56
CA GLY A 273 -43.32 -30.03 42.42
C GLY A 273 -42.78 -28.63 42.74
N GLY A 274 -41.96 -28.18 41.79
CA GLY A 274 -41.92 -26.80 41.31
C GLY A 274 -40.70 -25.98 41.74
N PRO A 275 -40.65 -24.73 41.27
CA PRO A 275 -41.06 -24.26 39.95
C PRO A 275 -40.09 -24.69 38.84
#